data_AF-A0A2D9QQP6-F1
#
_entry.id   AF-A0A2D9QQP6-F1
#
_cell.length_a   1.000
_cell.length_b   1.000
_cell.length_c   1.000
_cell.angle_alpha   90.00
_cell.angle_beta   90.00
_cell.angle_gamma   90.00
#
_symmetry.space_group_name_H-M   'P 1'
#
loop_
_entity.id
_entity.type
_entity.pdbx_description
1 polymer ?
#
loop_
_entity_poly.entity_id
_entity_poly.type
_entity_poly.pdbx_seq_one_letter_code
_entity_poly.pdbx_strand_id
1 'polypeptide(L)'
;MTGLEKFLFDLWGYVVIDDVLTQEEIDAANEATDHHTELIANREPGLSHDSDKLKAEKGRGEFRKKPLTFDNPWCIPFRRMLTHPRIIDIFNEILGRGFRLDHGPGLIQMEQGTEGHWLHGGMTFDPSQYQRLN
;
A
#
# COMPACT_ATOMS: atom_id res chain seq x y z
N MET A 1 -16.68 5.10 -8.76
CA MET A 1 -15.89 4.90 -10.00
C MET A 1 -16.68 5.40 -11.20
N THR A 2 -16.01 5.88 -12.25
CA THR A 2 -16.64 6.09 -13.57
C THR A 2 -16.87 4.73 -14.26
N GLY A 3 -17.68 4.70 -15.31
CA GLY A 3 -17.90 3.47 -16.09
C GLY A 3 -16.63 2.93 -16.74
N LEU A 4 -15.74 3.82 -17.20
CA LEU A 4 -14.45 3.44 -17.78
C LEU A 4 -13.51 2.85 -16.71
N GLU A 5 -13.41 3.47 -15.55
CA GLU A 5 -12.58 2.95 -14.44
C GLU A 5 -13.01 1.55 -14.02
N LYS A 6 -14.33 1.32 -13.93
CA LYS A 6 -14.87 0.01 -13.63
C LYS A 6 -14.53 -1.02 -14.71
N PHE A 7 -14.75 -0.65 -15.98
CA PHE A 7 -14.42 -1.52 -17.11
C PHE A 7 -12.93 -1.89 -17.14
N LEU A 8 -12.04 -0.94 -16.89
CA LEU A 8 -10.59 -1.20 -16.85
C LEU A 8 -10.20 -2.07 -15.66
N PHE A 9 -10.79 -1.82 -14.48
CA PHE A 9 -10.57 -2.67 -13.31
C PHE A 9 -11.01 -4.11 -13.56
N ASP A 10 -12.21 -4.31 -14.12
CA ASP A 10 -12.74 -5.63 -14.45
C ASP A 10 -11.87 -6.37 -15.48
N LEU A 11 -11.25 -5.63 -16.41
CA LEU A 11 -10.40 -6.19 -17.46
C LEU A 11 -8.98 -6.53 -16.97
N TRP A 12 -8.38 -5.69 -16.13
CA TRP A 12 -6.96 -5.78 -15.76
C TRP A 12 -6.72 -6.32 -14.35
N GLY A 13 -7.73 -6.30 -13.48
CA GLY A 13 -7.59 -6.55 -12.06
C GLY A 13 -6.98 -5.37 -11.28
N TYR A 14 -6.76 -4.22 -11.92
CA TYR A 14 -6.31 -2.97 -11.31
C TYR A 14 -6.80 -1.76 -12.12
N VAL A 15 -6.80 -0.59 -11.50
CA VAL A 15 -7.06 0.69 -12.16
C VAL A 15 -6.14 1.76 -11.57
N VAL A 16 -5.63 2.65 -12.43
CA VAL A 16 -4.83 3.81 -12.00
C VAL A 16 -5.76 5.01 -11.88
N ILE A 17 -5.67 5.71 -10.76
CA ILE A 17 -6.44 6.93 -10.50
C ILE A 17 -5.43 8.04 -10.25
N ASP A 18 -5.34 8.95 -11.21
CA ASP A 18 -4.39 10.04 -11.16
C ASP A 18 -4.85 11.15 -10.21
N ASP A 19 -3.89 11.93 -9.71
CA ASP A 19 -4.11 13.18 -8.97
C ASP A 19 -5.08 13.07 -7.79
N VAL A 20 -5.08 11.94 -7.08
CA VAL A 20 -5.94 11.74 -5.90
C VAL A 20 -5.55 12.66 -4.75
N LEU A 21 -4.24 12.85 -4.54
CA LEU A 21 -3.70 13.67 -3.46
C LEU A 21 -3.21 15.00 -4.01
N THR A 22 -3.44 16.06 -3.25
CA THR A 22 -2.84 17.37 -3.51
C THR A 22 -1.34 17.36 -3.23
N GLN A 23 -0.61 18.34 -3.80
CA GLN A 23 0.82 18.48 -3.52
C GLN A 23 1.10 18.66 -2.02
N GLU A 24 0.27 19.41 -1.31
CA GLU A 24 0.41 19.60 0.15
C GLU A 24 0.26 18.28 0.93
N GLU A 25 -0.66 17.42 0.51
CA GLU A 25 -0.84 16.10 1.14
C GLU A 25 0.34 15.16 0.84
N ILE A 26 0.88 15.23 -0.37
CA ILE A 26 2.09 14.50 -0.77
C ILE A 26 3.28 14.98 0.08
N ASP A 27 3.49 16.29 0.18
CA ASP A 27 4.59 16.87 0.96
C ASP A 27 4.49 16.48 2.43
N ALA A 28 3.30 16.54 3.02
CA ALA A 28 3.07 16.12 4.41
C ALA A 28 3.33 14.61 4.62
N ALA A 29 2.97 13.76 3.67
CA ALA A 29 3.24 12.32 3.75
C ALA A 29 4.75 12.01 3.62
N ASN A 30 5.45 12.75 2.76
CA ASN A 30 6.90 12.64 2.61
C ASN A 30 7.62 13.11 3.87
N GLU A 31 7.25 14.27 4.43
CA GLU A 31 7.83 14.78 5.67
C GLU A 31 7.62 13.79 6.84
N ALA A 32 6.42 13.20 6.94
CA ALA A 32 6.12 12.18 7.94
C ALA A 32 6.95 10.89 7.76
N THR A 33 7.28 10.54 6.52
CA THR A 33 8.14 9.39 6.18
C THR A 33 9.59 9.70 6.56
N ASP A 34 10.08 10.88 6.20
CA ASP A 34 11.45 11.33 6.49
C ASP A 34 11.71 11.47 7.99
N HIS A 35 10.71 11.96 8.73
CA HIS A 35 10.78 12.09 10.20
C HIS A 35 10.99 10.75 10.91
N HIS A 36 10.56 9.64 10.30
CA HIS A 36 10.57 8.31 10.90
C HIS A 36 11.57 7.36 10.21
N THR A 37 12.59 7.90 9.54
CA THR A 37 13.61 7.10 8.83
C THR A 37 14.34 6.12 9.75
N GLU A 38 14.44 6.40 11.05
CA GLU A 38 14.99 5.51 12.06
C GLU A 38 14.17 4.22 12.27
N LEU A 39 12.90 4.21 11.85
CA LEU A 39 12.05 3.02 11.89
C LEU A 39 12.28 2.08 10.72
N ILE A 40 13.06 2.48 9.71
CA ILE A 40 13.33 1.67 8.53
C ILE A 40 14.33 0.56 8.88
N ALA A 41 13.98 -0.67 8.53
CA ALA A 41 14.92 -1.78 8.54
C ALA A 41 14.81 -2.56 7.24
N ASN A 42 15.96 -2.87 6.67
CA ASN A 42 16.02 -3.70 5.47
C ASN A 42 15.70 -5.14 5.82
N ARG A 43 14.93 -5.79 4.97
CA ARG A 43 14.76 -7.25 5.01
C ARG A 43 16.05 -7.93 4.53
N GLU A 44 16.24 -9.16 5.00
CA GLU A 44 17.18 -10.07 4.35
C GLU A 44 16.73 -10.33 2.92
N PRO A 45 17.66 -10.28 1.93
CA PRO A 45 17.35 -10.64 0.55
C PRO A 45 16.76 -12.05 0.42
N GLY A 46 15.90 -12.23 -0.56
CA GLY A 46 15.27 -13.52 -0.86
C GLY A 46 14.03 -13.44 -1.74
N LEU A 47 13.58 -12.23 -2.10
CA LEU A 47 12.37 -12.03 -2.90
C LEU A 47 12.61 -12.23 -4.41
N SER A 48 13.86 -12.39 -4.85
CA SER A 48 14.21 -12.56 -6.25
C SER A 48 13.91 -13.94 -6.84
N HIS A 49 13.63 -14.95 -6.01
CA HIS A 49 13.36 -16.35 -6.40
C HIS A 49 14.31 -16.87 -7.49
N ASP A 50 15.61 -16.91 -7.16
CA ASP A 50 16.72 -17.33 -8.03
C ASP A 50 16.96 -16.53 -9.32
N SER A 51 16.18 -15.48 -9.60
CA SER A 51 16.39 -14.62 -10.77
C SER A 51 17.68 -13.77 -10.67
N ASP A 52 18.63 -14.01 -11.55
CA ASP A 52 19.90 -13.26 -11.60
C ASP A 52 19.72 -11.77 -11.96
N LYS A 53 18.58 -11.40 -12.55
CA LYS A 53 18.25 -10.00 -12.87
C LYS A 53 17.62 -9.25 -11.71
N LEU A 54 17.08 -9.97 -10.72
CA LEU A 54 16.38 -9.39 -9.57
C LEU A 54 17.18 -9.55 -8.27
N LYS A 55 18.18 -10.44 -8.22
CA LYS A 55 19.06 -10.58 -7.06
C LYS A 55 19.81 -9.27 -6.80
N ALA A 56 19.91 -8.91 -5.53
CA ALA A 56 20.82 -7.87 -5.06
C ALA A 56 21.27 -8.17 -3.63
N GLU A 57 22.31 -7.48 -3.17
CA GLU A 57 22.86 -7.65 -1.82
C GLU A 57 21.93 -7.14 -0.71
N LYS A 58 21.04 -6.18 -1.03
CA LYS A 58 20.15 -5.54 -0.06
C LYS A 58 18.69 -5.83 -0.37
N GLY A 59 17.95 -6.30 0.63
CA GLY A 59 16.49 -6.37 0.60
C GLY A 59 15.86 -4.98 0.76
N ARG A 60 14.55 -4.90 0.50
CA ARG A 60 13.79 -3.65 0.65
C ARG A 60 13.74 -3.17 2.11
N GLY A 61 13.71 -1.86 2.29
CA GLY A 61 13.44 -1.24 3.58
C GLY A 61 11.95 -1.34 3.93
N GLU A 62 11.65 -1.70 5.17
CA GLU A 62 10.29 -1.68 5.70
C GLU A 62 10.25 -0.88 7.01
N PHE A 63 9.24 -0.04 7.15
CA PHE A 63 9.00 0.65 8.42
C PHE A 63 8.51 -0.36 9.46
N ARG A 64 9.20 -0.42 10.60
CA ARG A 64 8.85 -1.30 11.73
C ARG A 64 7.52 -0.95 12.40
N LYS A 65 7.03 0.28 12.21
CA LYS A 65 5.70 0.72 12.66
C LYS A 65 4.84 1.11 11.48
N LYS A 66 3.54 0.89 11.61
CA LYS A 66 2.56 1.26 10.60
C LYS A 66 2.31 2.78 10.67
N PRO A 67 2.13 3.46 9.54
CA PRO A 67 2.03 4.92 9.53
C PRO A 67 0.76 5.45 10.20
N LEU A 68 -0.30 4.62 10.27
CA LEU A 68 -1.52 4.97 11.00
C LEU A 68 -1.29 5.11 12.52
N THR A 69 -0.22 4.54 13.05
CA THR A 69 0.13 4.55 14.47
C THR A 69 1.27 5.51 14.81
N PHE A 70 1.73 6.33 13.86
CA PHE A 70 2.66 7.40 14.17
C PHE A 70 2.00 8.42 15.11
N ASP A 71 2.83 9.15 15.85
CA ASP A 71 2.33 10.21 16.72
C ASP A 71 1.75 11.36 15.89
N ASN A 72 0.97 12.23 16.52
CA ASN A 72 0.49 13.45 15.88
C ASN A 72 1.68 14.43 15.71
N PRO A 73 1.87 15.07 14.53
CA PRO A 73 0.96 15.12 13.37
C PRO A 73 1.20 14.04 12.30
N TRP A 74 2.24 13.24 12.44
CA TRP A 74 2.77 12.38 11.38
C TRP A 74 1.84 11.25 10.90
N CYS A 75 0.89 10.81 11.72
CA CYS A 75 -0.14 9.86 11.27
C CYS A 75 -1.25 10.48 10.41
N ILE A 76 -1.41 11.81 10.45
CA ILE A 76 -2.52 12.52 9.80
C ILE A 76 -2.56 12.32 8.28
N PRO A 77 -1.47 12.50 7.50
CA PRO A 77 -1.54 12.35 6.04
C PRO A 77 -2.03 10.96 5.62
N PHE A 78 -1.54 9.90 6.28
CA PHE A 78 -1.93 8.52 5.97
C PHE A 78 -3.37 8.19 6.40
N ARG A 79 -3.83 8.74 7.53
CA ARG A 79 -5.23 8.59 7.96
C ARG A 79 -6.18 9.30 6.99
N ARG A 80 -5.83 10.51 6.54
CA ARG A 80 -6.60 11.25 5.53
C ARG A 80 -6.66 10.50 4.21
N MET A 81 -5.54 9.95 3.75
CA MET A 81 -5.46 9.12 2.55
C MET A 81 -6.40 7.91 2.63
N LEU A 82 -6.43 7.21 3.77
CA LEU A 82 -7.30 6.06 3.99
C LEU A 82 -8.80 6.43 3.91
N THR A 83 -9.15 7.64 4.33
CA THR A 83 -10.53 8.14 4.35
C THR A 83 -10.85 9.08 3.18
N HIS A 84 -9.99 9.15 2.15
CA HIS A 84 -10.16 10.10 1.07
C HIS A 84 -11.45 9.81 0.28
N PRO A 85 -12.38 10.78 0.08
CA PRO A 85 -13.69 10.51 -0.51
C PRO A 85 -13.63 9.78 -1.85
N ARG A 86 -12.67 10.16 -2.71
CA ARG A 86 -12.46 9.50 -4.00
C ARG A 86 -12.12 8.02 -3.86
N ILE A 87 -11.32 7.66 -2.85
CA ILE A 87 -10.88 6.29 -2.58
C ILE A 87 -12.02 5.50 -1.93
N ILE A 88 -12.75 6.10 -1.00
CA ILE A 88 -13.93 5.49 -0.36
C ILE A 88 -15.01 5.14 -1.41
N ASP A 89 -15.26 6.02 -2.37
CA ASP A 89 -16.21 5.76 -3.47
C ASP A 89 -15.77 4.59 -4.37
N ILE A 90 -14.47 4.41 -4.56
CA ILE A 90 -13.90 3.29 -5.32
C ILE A 90 -14.02 1.99 -4.52
N PHE A 91 -13.65 2.01 -3.24
CA PHE A 91 -13.75 0.84 -2.37
C PHE A 91 -15.20 0.38 -2.19
N ASN A 92 -16.16 1.28 -2.07
CA ASN A 92 -17.57 0.92 -2.01
C ASN A 92 -18.05 0.19 -3.28
N GLU A 93 -17.50 0.54 -4.45
CA GLU A 93 -17.85 -0.12 -5.72
C GLU A 93 -17.20 -1.50 -5.83
N ILE A 94 -15.91 -1.62 -5.48
CA ILE A 94 -15.13 -2.86 -5.67
C ILE A 94 -15.36 -3.87 -4.53
N LEU A 95 -15.35 -3.40 -3.28
CA LEU A 95 -15.40 -4.23 -2.07
C LEU A 95 -16.80 -4.29 -1.46
N GLY A 96 -17.71 -3.43 -1.90
CA GLY A 96 -19.03 -3.27 -1.30
C GLY A 96 -19.02 -2.33 -0.09
N ARG A 97 -20.22 -1.86 0.30
CA ARG A 97 -20.41 -1.01 1.47
C ARG A 97 -20.11 -1.78 2.75
N GLY A 98 -19.45 -1.12 3.70
CA GLY A 98 -19.07 -1.72 4.98
C GLY A 98 -17.75 -2.49 4.93
N PHE A 99 -16.93 -2.27 3.89
CA PHE A 99 -15.56 -2.78 3.85
C PHE A 99 -14.78 -2.41 5.11
N ARG A 100 -13.87 -3.29 5.52
CA ARG A 100 -13.02 -3.09 6.69
C ARG A 100 -11.56 -3.22 6.30
N LEU A 101 -10.71 -2.48 7.00
CA LEU A 101 -9.27 -2.62 6.89
C LEU A 101 -8.85 -3.97 7.49
N ASP A 102 -8.38 -4.89 6.64
CA ASP A 102 -7.89 -6.21 7.08
C ASP A 102 -6.50 -6.11 7.76
N HIS A 103 -5.59 -5.32 7.17
CA HIS A 103 -4.28 -5.03 7.74
C HIS A 103 -3.87 -3.58 7.46
N GLY A 104 -3.09 -3.00 8.37
CA GLY A 104 -2.61 -1.62 8.23
C GLY A 104 -1.60 -1.44 7.09
N PRO A 105 -1.58 -0.26 6.44
CA PRO A 105 -0.71 0.02 5.31
C PRO A 105 0.76 -0.15 5.70
N GLY A 106 1.55 -0.82 4.87
CA GLY A 106 3.01 -0.84 4.99
C GLY A 106 3.61 0.37 4.29
N LEU A 107 4.71 0.90 4.84
CA LEU A 107 5.61 1.79 4.10
C LEU A 107 6.86 1.00 3.73
N ILE A 108 7.20 1.05 2.46
CA ILE A 108 8.35 0.36 1.87
C ILE A 108 9.27 1.43 1.30
N GLN A 109 10.56 1.30 1.59
CA GLN A 109 11.61 2.09 0.96
C GLN A 109 12.38 1.20 -0.01
N MET A 110 12.58 1.69 -1.22
CA MET A 110 13.47 1.10 -2.21
C MET A 110 14.62 2.07 -2.45
N GLU A 111 15.85 1.58 -2.35
CA GLU A 111 17.04 2.31 -2.76
C GLU A 111 17.52 1.76 -4.11
N GLN A 112 18.37 2.52 -4.80
CA GLN A 112 19.01 2.00 -5.99
C GLN A 112 19.84 0.76 -5.63
N GLY A 113 19.57 -0.35 -6.33
CA GLY A 113 20.23 -1.64 -6.06
C GLY A 113 19.54 -2.48 -4.98
N THR A 114 18.36 -2.11 -4.50
CA THR A 114 17.49 -3.04 -3.74
C THR A 114 17.06 -4.21 -4.63
N GLU A 115 16.97 -5.41 -4.05
CA GLU A 115 16.52 -6.60 -4.78
C GLU A 115 15.12 -6.41 -5.38
N GLY A 116 14.89 -7.07 -6.52
CA GLY A 116 13.58 -7.17 -7.13
C GLY A 116 12.72 -8.26 -6.49
N HIS A 117 11.45 -8.27 -6.87
CA HIS A 117 10.48 -9.26 -6.40
C HIS A 117 10.01 -10.13 -7.57
N TRP A 118 10.00 -11.45 -7.37
CA TRP A 118 9.39 -12.37 -8.33
C TRP A 118 7.88 -12.10 -8.48
N LEU A 119 7.34 -12.37 -9.67
CA LEU A 119 5.94 -12.14 -9.98
C LEU A 119 5.05 -13.17 -9.25
N HIS A 120 4.18 -12.69 -8.37
CA HIS A 120 3.25 -13.51 -7.60
C HIS A 120 1.88 -12.83 -7.51
N GLY A 121 0.84 -13.61 -7.18
CA GLY A 121 -0.53 -13.13 -7.02
C GLY A 121 -1.05 -13.31 -5.60
N GLY A 122 -2.14 -12.61 -5.28
CA GLY A 122 -2.91 -12.85 -4.06
C GLY A 122 -3.72 -14.14 -4.13
N MET A 123 -4.27 -14.56 -2.99
CA MET A 123 -5.19 -15.69 -2.92
C MET A 123 -6.49 -15.36 -3.67
N THR A 124 -7.02 -16.31 -4.44
CA THR A 124 -8.21 -16.12 -5.29
C THR A 124 -9.54 -16.43 -4.60
N PHE A 125 -9.52 -16.80 -3.32
CA PHE A 125 -10.74 -16.99 -2.53
C PHE A 125 -10.93 -15.80 -1.60
N ASP A 126 -12.18 -15.55 -1.19
CA ASP A 126 -12.57 -14.40 -0.35
C ASP A 126 -12.35 -14.72 1.16
N PRO A 127 -11.32 -14.16 1.81
CA PRO A 127 -11.09 -14.39 3.23
C PRO A 127 -12.10 -13.67 4.14
N SER A 128 -12.86 -12.69 3.63
CA SER A 128 -13.89 -12.00 4.43
C SER A 128 -15.05 -12.94 4.82
N GLN A 129 -15.23 -14.04 4.11
CA GLN A 129 -16.25 -15.08 4.38
C GLN A 129 -15.94 -15.95 5.61
N TYR A 130 -14.71 -15.89 6.15
CA TYR A 130 -14.29 -16.76 7.26
C TYR A 130 -14.25 -16.08 8.63
N GLN A 131 -14.17 -14.75 8.68
CA GLN A 131 -14.22 -14.02 9.95
C GLN A 131 -15.68 -13.82 10.36
N ARG A 132 -16.28 -14.86 10.98
CA ARG A 132 -17.57 -14.72 11.66
C ARG A 132 -17.36 -13.89 12.94
N LEU A 133 -18.16 -12.85 13.11
CA LEU A 133 -18.30 -12.20 14.41
C LEU A 133 -19.06 -13.19 15.31
N ASN A 134 -18.40 -13.68 16.36
CA ASN A 134 -19.07 -14.34 17.47
C ASN A 134 -19.68 -13.28 18.40
#